data_AF-A0A2D2AK67-F1
#
_entry.id   AF-A0A2D2AK67-F1
#
_cell.length_a   1.000
_cell.length_b   1.000
_cell.length_c   1.000
_cell.angle_alpha   90.00
_cell.angle_beta   90.00
_cell.angle_gamma   90.00
#
_symmetry.space_group_name_H-M   'P 1'
#
loop_
_entity.id
_entity.type
_entity.pdbx_description
1 polymer ?
#
loop_
_entity_poly.entity_id
_entity_poly.type
_entity_poly.pdbx_seq_one_letter_code
_entity_poly.pdbx_strand_id
1 'polypeptide(L)'
;SDDDFLTRWDGKGWCDIVIKLQVGANIGISCAVTNIIYNLHAILKADSVLPDLSSWTKIVKDLVISLFTPVMIMGFSYLLQVFRYGIARYNGCQNLLSPTWITTILYTMWMLIWSFVGAVYATLVLFVFYKKRKDVRDILHCTNSGLNLTRFARLLVFCFIIILVMFPFSIYTFVQDLQQVDGHYSFKNTHSSTIWNTIIKFDPGRPIYNIWLYVLMSYLVFLIFGLGSDALDMYSKFLRSIKLGFVLDLWKTFVDKNKEKRVGKLLTKLSSGKEFHNPFSTDSENYISTYTENYSPCAGTPISQAHFYVDYRIPDDLGRSQNKSRKNLFASKETDDI
;
A
#
# COMPACT_ATOMS: atom_id res chain seq x y z
N SER A 1 -43.55 10.03 -8.43
CA SER A 1 -43.37 9.41 -9.75
C SER A 1 -42.71 8.05 -9.58
N ASP A 2 -43.49 7.08 -9.13
CA ASP A 2 -43.05 5.69 -8.88
C ASP A 2 -43.40 4.77 -10.04
N ASP A 3 -44.44 5.13 -10.79
CA ASP A 3 -45.05 4.35 -11.88
C ASP A 3 -44.14 4.22 -13.12
N ASP A 4 -43.10 5.06 -13.20
CA ASP A 4 -42.25 5.24 -14.39
C ASP A 4 -40.92 4.46 -14.30
N PHE A 5 -40.65 3.79 -13.18
CA PHE A 5 -39.45 2.95 -13.02
C PHE A 5 -39.63 1.56 -13.66
N LEU A 6 -40.82 0.99 -13.59
CA LEU A 6 -41.12 -0.34 -14.13
C LEU A 6 -41.11 -0.37 -15.67
N THR A 7 -41.39 0.76 -16.32
CA THR A 7 -41.43 0.94 -17.79
C THR A 7 -40.07 1.29 -18.40
N ARG A 8 -39.06 1.63 -17.60
CA ARG A 8 -37.72 2.02 -18.07
C ARG A 8 -36.92 0.84 -18.63
N TRP A 9 -35.84 1.14 -19.34
CA TRP A 9 -34.99 0.18 -20.05
C TRP A 9 -34.64 -1.07 -19.24
N ASP A 10 -34.80 -2.22 -19.88
CA ASP A 10 -34.62 -3.55 -19.28
C ASP A 10 -33.16 -3.98 -19.10
N GLY A 11 -32.17 -3.11 -19.35
CA GLY A 11 -30.76 -3.41 -19.04
C GLY A 11 -30.10 -4.51 -19.88
N LYS A 12 -30.73 -4.95 -20.98
CA LYS A 12 -30.28 -6.08 -21.82
C LYS A 12 -28.83 -5.88 -22.29
N GLY A 13 -27.99 -6.90 -22.13
CA GLY A 13 -26.56 -6.88 -22.49
C GLY A 13 -25.67 -6.24 -21.42
N TRP A 14 -25.98 -5.02 -20.97
CA TRP A 14 -25.20 -4.34 -19.92
C TRP A 14 -25.31 -5.07 -18.59
N CYS A 15 -26.52 -5.38 -18.13
CA CYS A 15 -26.71 -6.08 -16.86
C CYS A 15 -26.11 -7.49 -16.90
N ASP A 16 -26.13 -8.18 -18.04
CA ASP A 16 -25.54 -9.52 -18.19
C ASP A 16 -24.03 -9.53 -17.93
N ILE A 17 -23.34 -8.48 -18.37
CA ILE A 17 -21.89 -8.33 -18.17
C ILE A 17 -21.60 -7.85 -16.74
N VAL A 18 -22.34 -6.84 -16.29
CA VAL A 18 -22.11 -6.18 -14.99
C VAL A 18 -22.32 -7.14 -13.82
N ILE A 19 -23.37 -7.96 -13.83
CA ILE A 19 -23.62 -8.90 -12.72
C ILE A 19 -22.49 -9.93 -12.59
N LYS A 20 -21.95 -10.42 -13.72
CA LYS A 20 -20.85 -11.40 -13.73
C LYS A 20 -19.57 -10.76 -13.23
N LEU A 21 -19.25 -9.58 -13.74
CA LEU A 21 -18.12 -8.79 -13.27
C LEU A 21 -18.23 -8.49 -11.78
N GLN A 22 -19.40 -8.11 -11.28
CA GLN A 22 -19.62 -7.79 -9.88
C GLN A 22 -19.40 -9.02 -8.97
N VAL A 23 -19.94 -10.18 -9.35
CA VAL A 23 -19.74 -11.45 -8.62
C VAL A 23 -18.26 -11.81 -8.55
N GLY A 24 -17.55 -11.77 -9.69
CA GLY A 24 -16.13 -12.09 -9.70
C GLY A 24 -15.27 -11.03 -9.03
N ALA A 25 -15.64 -9.74 -9.09
CA ALA A 25 -14.92 -8.65 -8.43
C ALA A 25 -14.95 -8.77 -6.89
N ASN A 26 -16.08 -9.15 -6.30
CA ASN A 26 -16.21 -9.37 -4.84
C ASN A 26 -15.10 -10.28 -4.30
N ILE A 27 -14.86 -11.39 -5.01
CA ILE A 27 -13.89 -12.41 -4.59
C ILE A 27 -12.50 -12.11 -5.13
N GLY A 28 -12.43 -11.56 -6.34
CA GLY A 28 -11.19 -11.15 -6.98
C GLY A 28 -10.42 -10.12 -6.17
N ILE A 29 -11.11 -9.18 -5.50
CA ILE A 29 -10.45 -8.22 -4.59
C ILE A 29 -9.75 -8.97 -3.44
N SER A 30 -10.43 -9.91 -2.79
CA SER A 30 -9.86 -10.68 -1.68
C SER A 30 -8.69 -11.56 -2.13
N CYS A 31 -8.79 -12.17 -3.31
CA CYS A 31 -7.71 -12.97 -3.92
C CYS A 31 -6.50 -12.09 -4.26
N ALA A 32 -6.72 -10.96 -4.93
CA ALA A 32 -5.67 -10.05 -5.34
C ALA A 32 -4.92 -9.47 -4.12
N VAL A 33 -5.63 -9.03 -3.09
CA VAL A 33 -5.03 -8.49 -1.87
C VAL A 33 -4.23 -9.57 -1.12
N THR A 34 -4.76 -10.78 -1.02
CA THR A 34 -4.04 -11.91 -0.41
C THR A 34 -2.76 -12.24 -1.18
N ASN A 35 -2.80 -12.24 -2.51
CA ASN A 35 -1.64 -12.48 -3.36
C ASN A 35 -0.58 -11.36 -3.20
N ILE A 36 -1.01 -10.09 -3.11
CA ILE A 36 -0.10 -8.97 -2.84
C ILE A 36 0.61 -9.16 -1.49
N ILE A 37 -0.13 -9.51 -0.43
CA ILE A 37 0.47 -9.75 0.90
C ILE A 37 1.39 -10.96 0.88
N TYR A 38 1.03 -12.04 0.19
CA TYR A 38 1.88 -13.21 0.04
C TYR A 38 3.22 -12.84 -0.61
N ASN A 39 3.18 -12.05 -1.68
CA ASN A 39 4.39 -11.54 -2.31
C ASN A 39 5.20 -10.63 -1.39
N LEU A 40 4.52 -9.80 -0.60
CA LEU A 40 5.13 -8.95 0.42
C LEU A 40 5.86 -9.78 1.49
N HIS A 41 5.21 -10.86 1.95
CA HIS A 41 5.78 -11.81 2.89
C HIS A 41 7.01 -12.51 2.33
N ALA A 42 6.95 -12.95 1.07
CA ALA A 42 8.07 -13.59 0.40
C ALA A 42 9.29 -12.66 0.31
N ILE A 43 9.07 -11.37 0.00
CA ILE A 43 10.13 -10.36 -0.05
C ILE A 43 10.74 -10.12 1.34
N LEU A 44 9.91 -10.02 2.39
CA LEU A 44 10.41 -9.80 3.76
C LEU A 44 11.17 -11.00 4.35
N LYS A 45 10.91 -12.20 3.85
CA LYS A 45 11.57 -13.44 4.29
C LYS A 45 12.84 -13.74 3.51
N ALA A 46 13.02 -13.17 2.32
CA ALA A 46 14.21 -13.40 1.50
C ALA A 46 15.42 -12.64 2.07
N ASP A 47 16.11 -13.26 3.05
CA ASP A 47 17.26 -12.68 3.75
C ASP A 47 18.61 -12.81 2.97
N SER A 48 18.68 -13.37 1.75
CA SER A 48 19.97 -13.49 1.02
C SER A 48 19.93 -13.74 -0.49
N VAL A 49 18.85 -14.33 -1.03
CA VAL A 49 18.70 -14.55 -2.48
C VAL A 49 17.30 -14.14 -2.86
N LEU A 50 17.15 -12.97 -3.50
CA LEU A 50 15.86 -12.58 -4.04
C LEU A 50 15.48 -13.58 -5.14
N PRO A 51 14.28 -14.16 -5.12
CA PRO A 51 13.77 -14.87 -6.28
C PRO A 51 13.72 -13.87 -7.44
N ASP A 52 14.29 -14.26 -8.58
CA ASP A 52 14.35 -13.43 -9.79
C ASP A 52 12.95 -12.86 -10.11
N LEU A 53 12.77 -11.55 -9.85
CA LEU A 53 11.50 -10.86 -10.06
C LEU A 53 11.12 -10.80 -11.55
N SER A 54 12.07 -11.07 -12.45
CA SER A 54 11.87 -11.10 -13.90
C SER A 54 11.42 -12.46 -14.44
N SER A 55 11.38 -13.49 -13.58
CA SER A 55 10.92 -14.81 -14.00
C SER A 55 9.45 -14.74 -14.39
N TRP A 56 9.17 -14.89 -15.68
CA TRP A 56 7.81 -15.02 -16.23
C TRP A 56 6.97 -16.04 -15.45
N THR A 57 7.60 -17.08 -14.92
CA THR A 57 6.96 -18.10 -14.08
C THR A 57 6.35 -17.52 -12.80
N LYS A 58 6.98 -16.52 -12.16
CA LYS A 58 6.45 -15.85 -10.98
C LYS A 58 5.21 -15.02 -11.33
N ILE A 59 5.28 -14.23 -12.41
CA ILE A 59 4.15 -13.41 -12.87
C ILE A 59 2.97 -14.29 -13.25
N VAL A 60 3.20 -15.38 -13.98
CA VAL A 60 2.16 -16.34 -14.37
C VAL A 60 1.54 -16.98 -13.14
N LYS A 61 2.35 -17.43 -12.16
CA LYS A 61 1.84 -18.01 -10.92
C LYS A 61 0.96 -17.02 -10.14
N ASP A 62 1.42 -15.78 -9.99
CA ASP A 62 0.69 -14.73 -9.27
C ASP A 62 -0.62 -14.35 -9.97
N LEU A 63 -0.61 -14.29 -11.31
CA LEU A 63 -1.81 -14.04 -12.12
C LEU A 63 -2.80 -15.20 -12.03
N VAL A 64 -2.31 -16.45 -12.11
CA VAL A 64 -3.15 -17.64 -11.97
C VAL A 64 -3.80 -17.67 -10.59
N ILE A 65 -3.04 -17.45 -9.51
CA ILE A 65 -3.59 -17.46 -8.14
C ILE A 65 -4.68 -16.39 -7.96
N SER A 66 -4.47 -15.19 -8.49
CA SER A 66 -5.39 -14.07 -8.32
C SER A 66 -6.61 -14.12 -9.25
N LEU A 67 -6.49 -14.69 -10.45
CA LEU A 67 -7.53 -14.69 -11.49
C LEU A 67 -8.29 -16.02 -11.61
N PHE A 68 -7.68 -17.15 -11.25
CA PHE A 68 -8.31 -18.47 -11.38
C PHE A 68 -9.61 -18.55 -10.58
N THR A 69 -9.54 -18.20 -9.29
CA THR A 69 -10.70 -18.17 -8.40
C THR A 69 -11.86 -17.31 -8.93
N PRO A 70 -11.68 -16.00 -9.23
CA PRO A 70 -12.80 -15.17 -9.66
C PRO A 70 -13.37 -15.63 -11.00
N VAL A 71 -12.55 -16.12 -11.93
CA VAL A 71 -13.03 -16.66 -13.22
C VAL A 71 -13.85 -17.93 -13.03
N MET A 72 -13.38 -18.86 -12.18
CA MET A 72 -14.13 -20.08 -11.84
C MET A 72 -15.51 -19.73 -11.27
N ILE A 73 -15.58 -18.75 -10.38
CA ILE A 73 -16.84 -18.32 -9.76
C ILE A 73 -17.74 -17.55 -10.73
N MET A 74 -17.18 -16.75 -11.64
CA MET A 74 -17.97 -16.15 -12.74
C MET A 74 -18.61 -17.22 -13.63
N GLY A 75 -17.93 -18.36 -13.83
CA GLY A 75 -18.48 -19.53 -14.51
C GLY A 75 -19.61 -20.18 -13.71
N PHE A 76 -19.35 -20.50 -12.44
CA PHE A 76 -20.34 -21.11 -11.55
C PHE A 76 -21.53 -20.20 -11.24
N SER A 77 -21.38 -18.88 -11.36
CA SER A 77 -22.46 -17.93 -11.10
C SER A 77 -23.72 -18.23 -11.93
N TYR A 78 -23.54 -18.80 -13.13
CA TYR A 78 -24.66 -19.21 -13.99
C TYR A 78 -25.53 -20.30 -13.35
N LEU A 79 -24.92 -21.23 -12.60
CA LEU A 79 -25.63 -22.31 -11.91
C LEU A 79 -26.35 -21.82 -10.64
N LEU A 80 -25.87 -20.71 -10.06
CA LEU A 80 -26.39 -20.15 -8.81
C LEU A 80 -27.54 -19.15 -9.02
N GLN A 81 -27.63 -18.57 -10.21
CA GLN A 81 -28.62 -17.56 -10.58
C GLN A 81 -30.03 -18.16 -10.70
N VAL A 82 -31.01 -17.50 -10.07
CA VAL A 82 -32.45 -17.83 -10.25
C VAL A 82 -33.04 -17.05 -11.42
N PHE A 83 -32.67 -15.77 -11.49
CA PHE A 83 -33.09 -14.86 -12.56
C PHE A 83 -31.86 -14.44 -13.35
N ARG A 84 -32.06 -14.07 -14.62
CA ARG A 84 -30.97 -13.55 -15.47
C ARG A 84 -30.30 -12.33 -14.84
N TYR A 85 -31.08 -11.37 -14.36
CA TYR A 85 -30.66 -10.25 -13.49
C TYR A 85 -31.88 -9.54 -12.90
N GLY A 86 -31.68 -8.82 -11.81
CA GLY A 86 -32.66 -7.88 -11.26
C GLY A 86 -32.20 -6.44 -11.41
N ILE A 87 -33.13 -5.49 -11.51
CA ILE A 87 -32.83 -4.05 -11.52
C ILE A 87 -33.41 -3.43 -10.25
N ALA A 88 -32.53 -2.90 -9.41
CA ALA A 88 -32.91 -2.20 -8.19
C ALA A 88 -32.86 -0.68 -8.40
N ARG A 89 -33.91 0.03 -7.95
CA ARG A 89 -34.18 1.45 -8.25
C ARG A 89 -33.04 2.45 -8.00
N TYR A 90 -32.11 2.12 -7.10
CA TYR A 90 -30.95 2.97 -6.77
C TYR A 90 -29.59 2.26 -6.89
N ASN A 91 -29.59 0.94 -7.12
CA ASN A 91 -28.39 0.13 -7.12
C ASN A 91 -28.07 -0.43 -8.52
N GLY A 92 -28.96 -0.22 -9.50
CA GLY A 92 -28.80 -0.70 -10.86
C GLY A 92 -28.96 -2.22 -10.98
N CYS A 93 -28.17 -2.84 -11.86
CA CYS A 93 -28.17 -4.28 -12.08
C CYS A 93 -27.67 -5.01 -10.82
N GLN A 94 -28.44 -5.98 -10.34
CA GLN A 94 -28.11 -6.80 -9.19
C GLN A 94 -28.22 -8.27 -9.57
N ASN A 95 -27.31 -9.07 -9.01
CA ASN A 95 -27.36 -10.51 -9.18
C ASN A 95 -28.36 -11.11 -8.18
N LEU A 96 -29.32 -11.90 -8.65
CA LEU A 96 -30.24 -12.65 -7.80
C LEU A 96 -29.80 -14.11 -7.72
N LEU A 97 -29.13 -14.44 -6.62
CA LEU A 97 -28.70 -15.79 -6.33
C LEU A 97 -29.79 -16.53 -5.54
N SER A 98 -29.88 -17.84 -5.76
CA SER A 98 -30.75 -18.70 -4.96
C SER A 98 -30.18 -18.85 -3.54
N PRO A 99 -30.99 -18.72 -2.47
CA PRO A 99 -30.55 -18.99 -1.10
C PRO A 99 -30.54 -20.51 -0.87
N THR A 100 -29.66 -21.20 -1.59
CA THR A 100 -29.51 -22.65 -1.52
C THR A 100 -28.12 -23.00 -0.99
N TRP A 101 -27.99 -24.20 -0.43
CA TRP A 101 -26.70 -24.70 0.06
C TRP A 101 -25.58 -24.62 -0.99
N ILE A 102 -25.93 -24.75 -2.28
CA ILE A 102 -24.98 -24.67 -3.39
C ILE A 102 -24.38 -23.26 -3.50
N THR A 103 -25.19 -22.21 -3.36
CA THR A 103 -24.70 -20.83 -3.35
C THR A 103 -23.75 -20.59 -2.20
N THR A 104 -24.09 -21.08 -1.00
CA THR A 104 -23.22 -20.95 0.18
C THR A 104 -21.86 -21.61 -0.05
N ILE A 105 -21.83 -22.81 -0.63
CA ILE A 105 -20.58 -23.56 -0.86
C ILE A 105 -19.76 -22.98 -2.03
N LEU A 106 -20.40 -22.65 -3.15
CA LEU A 106 -19.67 -22.23 -4.36
C LEU A 106 -19.27 -20.75 -4.36
N TYR A 107 -19.99 -19.90 -3.62
CA TYR A 107 -19.71 -18.46 -3.58
C TYR A 107 -19.18 -18.04 -2.20
N THR A 108 -19.99 -18.21 -1.16
CA THR A 108 -19.74 -17.57 0.14
C THR A 108 -18.61 -18.22 0.92
N MET A 109 -18.49 -19.56 0.87
CA MET A 109 -17.36 -20.28 1.46
C MET A 109 -16.03 -19.84 0.86
N TRP A 110 -15.97 -19.65 -0.46
CA TRP A 110 -14.72 -19.26 -1.11
C TRP A 110 -14.32 -17.84 -0.74
N MET A 111 -15.29 -16.92 -0.65
CA MET A 111 -15.06 -15.57 -0.14
C MET A 111 -14.48 -15.57 1.30
N LEU A 112 -15.03 -16.42 2.18
CA LEU A 112 -14.53 -16.60 3.54
C LEU A 112 -13.10 -17.15 3.58
N ILE A 113 -12.83 -18.21 2.80
CA ILE A 113 -11.52 -18.87 2.77
C ILE A 113 -10.43 -17.85 2.39
N TRP A 114 -10.64 -17.08 1.32
CA TRP A 114 -9.67 -16.08 0.89
C TRP A 114 -9.51 -14.94 1.89
N SER A 115 -10.60 -14.48 2.49
CA SER A 115 -10.54 -13.43 3.52
C SER A 115 -9.78 -13.89 4.76
N PHE A 116 -9.98 -15.15 5.18
CA PHE A 116 -9.26 -15.74 6.31
C PHE A 116 -7.77 -15.93 6.01
N VAL A 117 -7.44 -16.51 4.84
CA VAL A 117 -6.04 -16.67 4.40
C VAL A 117 -5.34 -15.31 4.33
N GLY A 118 -6.01 -14.31 3.76
CA GLY A 118 -5.55 -12.93 3.74
C GLY A 118 -5.26 -12.40 5.14
N ALA A 119 -6.18 -12.55 6.09
CA ALA A 119 -6.03 -12.09 7.48
C ALA A 119 -4.85 -12.73 8.21
N VAL A 120 -4.62 -14.02 8.02
CA VAL A 120 -3.47 -14.73 8.60
C VAL A 120 -2.17 -14.17 8.05
N TYR A 121 -2.02 -14.09 6.73
CA TYR A 121 -0.80 -13.55 6.12
C TYR A 121 -0.58 -12.07 6.43
N ALA A 122 -1.65 -11.27 6.48
CA ALA A 122 -1.58 -9.86 6.84
C ALA A 122 -1.00 -9.66 8.23
N THR A 123 -1.48 -10.45 9.20
CA THR A 123 -0.99 -10.42 10.58
C THR A 123 0.48 -10.85 10.66
N LEU A 124 0.86 -11.92 9.97
CA LEU A 124 2.25 -12.40 9.93
C LEU A 124 3.20 -11.35 9.34
N VAL A 125 2.85 -10.78 8.19
CA VAL A 125 3.64 -9.74 7.52
C VAL A 125 3.75 -8.50 8.38
N LEU A 126 2.65 -8.06 8.99
CA LEU A 126 2.63 -6.91 9.89
C LEU A 126 3.56 -7.15 11.09
N PHE A 127 3.49 -8.34 11.72
CA PHE A 127 4.35 -8.70 12.84
C PHE A 127 5.84 -8.70 12.46
N VAL A 128 6.19 -9.33 11.33
CA VAL A 128 7.57 -9.34 10.81
C VAL A 128 8.06 -7.92 10.52
N PHE A 129 7.21 -7.09 9.90
CA PHE A 129 7.53 -5.70 9.61
C PHE A 129 7.76 -4.85 10.87
N TYR A 130 6.95 -5.03 11.92
CA TYR A 130 7.15 -4.34 13.19
C TYR A 130 8.42 -4.81 13.91
N LYS A 131 8.67 -6.12 13.95
CA LYS A 131 9.83 -6.70 14.62
C LYS A 131 11.14 -6.34 13.93
N LYS A 132 11.20 -6.49 12.61
CA LYS A 132 12.39 -6.19 11.79
C LYS A 132 12.43 -4.74 11.31
N ARG A 133 11.70 -3.78 11.87
CA ARG A 133 11.61 -2.41 11.33
C ARG A 133 12.97 -1.71 11.16
N LYS A 134 13.97 -2.04 12.00
CA LYS A 134 15.34 -1.54 11.87
C LYS A 134 16.10 -2.26 10.76
N ASP A 135 16.04 -3.58 10.72
CA ASP A 135 16.73 -4.42 9.74
C ASP A 135 16.11 -4.30 8.35
N VAL A 136 14.79 -4.14 8.22
CA VAL A 136 14.07 -3.92 6.96
C VAL A 136 14.54 -2.63 6.29
N ARG A 137 14.89 -1.59 7.06
CA ARG A 137 15.46 -0.36 6.50
C ARG A 137 16.83 -0.62 5.88
N ASP A 138 17.67 -1.41 6.54
CA ASP A 138 19.00 -1.76 6.05
C ASP A 138 18.93 -2.78 4.90
N ILE A 139 18.07 -3.80 4.99
CA ILE A 139 17.81 -4.78 3.94
C ILE A 139 17.30 -4.08 2.68
N LEU A 140 16.30 -3.19 2.77
CA LEU A 140 15.82 -2.46 1.59
C LEU A 140 16.88 -1.53 0.99
N HIS A 141 17.73 -0.94 1.85
CA HIS A 141 18.81 -0.07 1.41
C HIS A 141 19.94 -0.85 0.70
N CYS A 142 20.31 -2.02 1.21
CA CYS A 142 21.32 -2.90 0.63
C CYS A 142 20.84 -3.62 -0.65
N THR A 143 19.53 -3.83 -0.79
CA THR A 143 18.95 -4.64 -1.88
C THR A 143 18.92 -3.92 -3.24
N ASN A 144 19.31 -2.64 -3.34
CA ASN A 144 19.48 -1.85 -4.57
C ASN A 144 18.37 -2.04 -5.64
N SER A 145 17.15 -2.41 -5.21
CA SER A 145 16.07 -2.84 -6.09
C SER A 145 15.15 -1.69 -6.51
N GLY A 146 15.55 -0.44 -6.26
CA GLY A 146 14.78 0.75 -6.63
C GLY A 146 13.41 0.90 -5.93
N LEU A 147 13.07 0.03 -4.98
CA LEU A 147 11.77 0.01 -4.30
C LEU A 147 11.84 0.82 -3.01
N ASN A 148 11.34 2.06 -3.06
CA ASN A 148 11.34 3.00 -1.95
C ASN A 148 10.56 2.42 -0.74
N LEU A 149 11.17 2.38 0.46
CA LEU A 149 10.56 1.86 1.71
C LEU A 149 9.16 2.44 1.97
N THR A 150 8.99 3.71 1.62
CA THR A 150 7.71 4.43 1.72
C THR A 150 6.62 3.81 0.84
N ARG A 151 6.96 3.36 -0.38
CA ARG A 151 6.05 2.68 -1.31
C ARG A 151 5.65 1.33 -0.76
N PHE A 152 6.62 0.57 -0.27
CA PHE A 152 6.40 -0.72 0.37
C PHE A 152 5.45 -0.61 1.57
N ALA A 153 5.72 0.33 2.49
CA ALA A 153 4.90 0.54 3.68
C ALA A 153 3.47 0.98 3.33
N ARG A 154 3.29 1.85 2.33
CA ARG A 154 1.95 2.26 1.84
C ARG A 154 1.16 1.08 1.29
N LEU A 155 1.80 0.21 0.51
CA LEU A 155 1.18 -1.01 -0.02
C LEU A 155 0.77 -1.96 1.12
N LEU A 156 1.63 -2.15 2.13
CA LEU A 156 1.33 -2.96 3.31
C LEU A 156 0.10 -2.43 4.05
N VAL A 157 0.10 -1.12 4.37
CA VAL A 157 -1.02 -0.46 5.06
C VAL A 157 -2.31 -0.57 4.25
N PHE A 158 -2.24 -0.38 2.93
CA PHE A 158 -3.38 -0.58 2.04
C PHE A 158 -3.97 -1.98 2.20
N CYS A 159 -3.15 -3.02 2.02
CA CYS A 159 -3.65 -4.40 2.08
C CYS A 159 -4.22 -4.76 3.46
N PHE A 160 -3.58 -4.26 4.53
CA PHE A 160 -4.07 -4.45 5.90
C PHE A 160 -5.46 -3.83 6.11
N ILE A 161 -5.67 -2.58 5.67
CA ILE A 161 -6.97 -1.92 5.84
C ILE A 161 -8.06 -2.64 5.01
N ILE A 162 -7.75 -3.04 3.77
CA ILE A 162 -8.71 -3.78 2.95
C ILE A 162 -9.14 -5.08 3.63
N ILE A 163 -8.20 -5.84 4.19
CA ILE A 163 -8.52 -7.10 4.89
C ILE A 163 -9.32 -6.85 6.16
N LEU A 164 -9.01 -5.80 6.92
CA LEU A 164 -9.76 -5.44 8.12
C LEU A 164 -11.23 -5.16 7.79
N VAL A 165 -11.53 -4.62 6.60
CA VAL A 165 -12.92 -4.41 6.14
C VAL A 165 -13.53 -5.68 5.55
N MET A 166 -12.78 -6.41 4.71
CA MET A 166 -13.30 -7.57 3.98
C MET A 166 -13.55 -8.79 4.87
N PHE A 167 -12.71 -9.00 5.89
CA PHE A 167 -12.86 -10.12 6.82
C PHE A 167 -14.20 -10.13 7.59
N PRO A 168 -14.57 -9.08 8.34
CA PRO A 168 -15.87 -9.03 9.01
C PRO A 168 -17.03 -9.03 8.01
N PHE A 169 -16.86 -8.41 6.84
CA PHE A 169 -17.86 -8.44 5.78
C PHE A 169 -18.13 -9.87 5.30
N SER A 170 -17.08 -10.67 5.07
CA SER A 170 -17.21 -12.08 4.65
C SER A 170 -17.86 -12.97 5.71
N ILE A 171 -17.63 -12.71 7.00
CA ILE A 171 -18.29 -13.42 8.11
C ILE A 171 -19.77 -13.04 8.15
N TYR A 172 -20.08 -11.76 8.04
CA TYR A 172 -21.45 -11.28 8.06
C TYR A 172 -22.27 -11.89 6.93
N THR A 173 -21.75 -11.89 5.70
CA THR A 173 -22.45 -12.49 4.54
C THR A 173 -22.64 -13.99 4.73
N PHE A 174 -21.66 -14.70 5.27
CA PHE A 174 -21.79 -16.14 5.55
C PHE A 174 -22.87 -16.47 6.58
N VAL A 175 -22.93 -15.71 7.69
CA VAL A 175 -23.97 -15.92 8.70
C VAL A 175 -25.36 -15.61 8.14
N GLN A 176 -25.49 -14.53 7.35
CA GLN A 176 -26.75 -14.19 6.70
C GLN A 176 -27.19 -15.27 5.72
N ASP A 177 -26.27 -15.82 4.93
CA ASP A 177 -26.58 -16.90 4.00
C ASP A 177 -27.03 -18.15 4.74
N LEU A 178 -26.33 -18.57 5.80
CA LEU A 178 -26.72 -19.73 6.61
C LEU A 178 -28.11 -19.59 7.25
N GLN A 179 -28.52 -18.38 7.62
CA GLN A 179 -29.86 -18.13 8.16
C GLN A 179 -30.96 -18.22 7.11
N GLN A 180 -30.64 -18.00 5.83
CA GLN A 180 -31.61 -17.97 4.74
C GLN A 180 -31.60 -19.24 3.88
N VAL A 181 -30.64 -20.17 4.09
CA VAL A 181 -30.54 -21.42 3.32
C VAL A 181 -31.80 -22.27 3.51
N ASP A 182 -32.47 -22.55 2.39
CA ASP A 182 -33.53 -23.54 2.30
C ASP A 182 -32.98 -24.86 1.72
N GLY A 183 -33.46 -25.99 2.24
CA GLY A 183 -32.82 -27.32 2.13
C GLY A 183 -32.93 -28.01 0.78
N HIS A 184 -33.71 -27.48 -0.16
CA HIS A 184 -33.97 -28.14 -1.45
C HIS A 184 -33.46 -27.33 -2.64
N TYR A 185 -32.40 -27.84 -3.29
CA TYR A 185 -31.95 -27.35 -4.59
C TYR A 185 -32.54 -28.21 -5.71
N SER A 186 -33.24 -27.58 -6.66
CA SER A 186 -33.70 -28.24 -7.88
C SER A 186 -33.38 -27.37 -9.09
N PHE A 187 -32.41 -27.79 -9.89
CA PHE A 187 -31.96 -27.08 -11.10
C PHE A 187 -33.13 -26.77 -12.06
N LYS A 188 -34.07 -27.72 -12.21
CA LYS A 188 -35.24 -27.55 -13.09
C LYS A 188 -36.20 -26.45 -12.60
N ASN A 189 -36.29 -26.24 -11.29
CA ASN A 189 -37.14 -25.21 -10.70
C ASN A 189 -36.46 -23.84 -10.77
N THR A 190 -35.15 -23.79 -10.55
CA THR A 190 -34.34 -22.57 -10.59
C THR A 190 -34.17 -22.01 -12.01
N HIS A 191 -33.98 -22.88 -13.02
CA HIS A 191 -33.79 -22.48 -14.43
C HIS A 191 -35.03 -22.74 -15.30
N SER A 192 -36.24 -22.60 -14.75
CA SER A 192 -37.44 -22.70 -15.58
C SER A 192 -37.48 -21.54 -16.60
N SER A 193 -37.83 -21.83 -17.86
CA SER A 193 -37.79 -20.84 -18.95
C SER A 193 -38.67 -19.60 -18.70
N THR A 194 -39.71 -19.74 -17.86
CA THR A 194 -40.61 -18.65 -17.46
C THR A 194 -39.95 -17.70 -16.45
N ILE A 195 -39.25 -18.24 -15.45
CA ILE A 195 -38.61 -17.45 -14.38
C ILE A 195 -37.33 -16.81 -14.90
N TRP A 196 -36.52 -17.55 -15.66
CA TRP A 196 -35.23 -17.08 -16.16
C TRP A 196 -35.33 -15.84 -17.06
N ASN A 197 -36.37 -15.78 -17.91
CA ASN A 197 -36.58 -14.66 -18.85
C ASN A 197 -37.31 -13.46 -18.23
N THR A 198 -37.82 -13.60 -17.00
CA THR A 198 -38.51 -12.51 -16.32
C THR A 198 -37.49 -11.60 -15.64
N ILE A 199 -37.47 -10.33 -16.02
CA ILE A 199 -36.59 -9.31 -15.44
C ILE A 199 -37.35 -8.66 -14.30
N ILE A 200 -36.89 -8.89 -13.07
CA ILE A 200 -37.51 -8.27 -11.91
C ILE A 200 -36.99 -6.85 -11.72
N LYS A 201 -37.90 -5.90 -11.53
CA LYS A 201 -37.60 -4.53 -11.12
C LYS A 201 -38.18 -4.35 -9.73
N PHE A 202 -37.32 -4.20 -8.72
CA PHE A 202 -37.76 -4.10 -7.33
C PHE A 202 -37.21 -2.85 -6.65
N ASP A 203 -38.02 -2.28 -5.75
CA ASP A 203 -37.61 -1.16 -4.92
C ASP A 203 -37.35 -1.69 -3.51
N PRO A 204 -36.08 -1.82 -3.08
CA PRO A 204 -35.79 -2.30 -1.74
C PRO A 204 -36.21 -1.33 -0.63
N GLY A 205 -36.67 -0.10 -0.93
CA GLY A 205 -37.09 0.91 0.07
C GLY A 205 -35.97 1.43 0.98
N ARG A 206 -34.82 0.75 1.00
CA ARG A 206 -33.58 1.09 1.70
C ARG A 206 -32.38 0.88 0.76
N PRO A 207 -31.38 1.78 0.76
CA PRO A 207 -30.18 1.62 -0.06
C PRO A 207 -29.38 0.39 0.39
N ILE A 208 -28.83 -0.36 -0.56
CA ILE A 208 -28.04 -1.55 -0.26
C ILE A 208 -26.62 -1.08 0.11
N TYR A 209 -26.19 -1.36 1.33
CA TYR A 209 -24.90 -0.89 1.87
C TYR A 209 -23.67 -1.43 1.11
N ASN A 210 -23.80 -2.56 0.39
CA ASN A 210 -22.70 -3.21 -0.31
C ASN A 210 -22.03 -2.31 -1.38
N ILE A 211 -22.79 -1.43 -2.03
CA ILE A 211 -22.25 -0.50 -3.04
C ILE A 211 -21.36 0.56 -2.43
N TRP A 212 -21.73 1.05 -1.25
CA TRP A 212 -20.93 2.04 -0.53
C TRP A 212 -19.56 1.49 -0.11
N LEU A 213 -19.47 0.18 0.14
CA LEU A 213 -18.20 -0.47 0.42
C LEU A 213 -17.22 -0.32 -0.75
N TYR A 214 -17.65 -0.58 -1.99
CA TYR A 214 -16.81 -0.39 -3.19
C TYR A 214 -16.37 1.05 -3.39
N VAL A 215 -17.29 1.99 -3.19
CA VAL A 215 -17.02 3.42 -3.30
C VAL A 215 -15.96 3.83 -2.26
N LEU A 216 -16.12 3.38 -1.01
CA LEU A 216 -15.15 3.61 0.06
C LEU A 216 -13.76 3.03 -0.29
N MET A 217 -13.70 1.82 -0.84
CA MET A 217 -12.44 1.19 -1.26
C MET A 217 -11.74 2.00 -2.37
N SER A 218 -12.49 2.54 -3.33
CA SER A 218 -11.92 3.40 -4.39
C SER A 218 -11.28 4.67 -3.82
N TYR A 219 -11.99 5.35 -2.90
CA TYR A 219 -11.43 6.51 -2.21
C TYR A 219 -10.18 6.14 -1.40
N LEU A 220 -10.17 4.98 -0.76
CA LEU A 220 -9.03 4.49 0.00
C LEU A 220 -7.80 4.25 -0.90
N VAL A 221 -7.98 3.60 -2.05
CA VAL A 221 -6.93 3.44 -3.07
C VAL A 221 -6.41 4.80 -3.51
N PHE A 222 -7.29 5.76 -3.79
CA PHE A 222 -6.89 7.09 -4.22
C PHE A 222 -6.10 7.84 -3.13
N LEU A 223 -6.54 7.79 -1.87
CA LEU A 223 -5.82 8.41 -0.76
C LEU A 223 -4.45 7.78 -0.55
N ILE A 224 -4.36 6.45 -0.57
CA ILE A 224 -3.10 5.78 -0.33
C ILE A 224 -2.15 5.93 -1.50
N PHE A 225 -2.59 5.78 -2.76
CA PHE A 225 -1.72 5.76 -3.95
C PHE A 225 -1.65 7.11 -4.68
N GLY A 226 -2.77 7.81 -4.84
CA GLY A 226 -2.89 9.09 -5.54
C GLY A 226 -2.21 10.26 -4.81
N LEU A 227 -2.15 10.24 -3.47
CA LEU A 227 -1.41 11.24 -2.69
C LEU A 227 0.07 10.91 -2.48
N GLY A 228 0.60 9.94 -3.23
CA GLY A 228 2.00 9.55 -3.12
C GLY A 228 2.96 10.58 -3.65
N SER A 229 4.18 10.65 -3.09
CA SER A 229 5.29 11.42 -3.66
C SER A 229 5.47 11.17 -5.16
N ASP A 230 5.39 9.91 -5.58
CA ASP A 230 5.63 9.50 -6.96
C ASP A 230 4.47 9.92 -7.88
N ALA A 231 3.23 9.82 -7.38
CA ALA A 231 2.04 10.25 -8.11
C ALA A 231 1.99 11.78 -8.24
N LEU A 232 2.32 12.50 -7.16
CA LEU A 232 2.44 13.95 -7.14
C LEU A 232 3.56 14.45 -8.06
N ASP A 233 4.69 13.74 -8.14
CA ASP A 233 5.76 14.06 -9.10
C ASP A 233 5.29 13.84 -10.55
N MET A 234 4.55 12.76 -10.82
CA MET A 234 3.93 12.54 -12.14
C MET A 234 2.91 13.64 -12.48
N TYR A 235 2.03 14.01 -11.55
CA TYR A 235 1.09 15.11 -11.74
C TYR A 235 1.82 16.44 -11.97
N SER A 236 2.92 16.67 -11.25
CA SER A 236 3.75 17.86 -11.43
C SER A 236 4.37 17.90 -12.83
N LYS A 237 4.87 16.78 -13.35
CA LYS A 237 5.43 16.67 -14.70
C LYS A 237 4.37 16.91 -15.77
N PHE A 238 3.18 16.32 -15.60
CA PHE A 238 2.07 16.49 -16.54
C PHE A 238 1.58 17.95 -16.58
N LEU A 239 1.40 18.58 -15.43
CA LEU A 239 1.02 19.99 -15.33
C LEU A 239 2.08 20.94 -15.92
N ARG A 240 3.37 20.60 -15.77
CA ARG A 240 4.46 21.32 -16.44
C ARG A 240 4.41 21.17 -17.96
N SER A 241 4.04 19.99 -18.47
CA SER A 241 3.84 19.76 -19.90
C SER A 241 2.69 20.59 -20.48
N ILE A 242 1.69 20.94 -19.67
CA ILE A 242 0.55 21.79 -20.05
C ILE A 242 0.89 23.30 -19.94
N LYS A 243 2.16 23.66 -19.73
CA LYS A 243 2.62 25.06 -19.49
C LYS A 243 2.02 25.74 -18.24
N LEU A 244 1.39 24.98 -17.34
CA LEU A 244 0.90 25.45 -16.04
C LEU A 244 1.99 25.38 -14.93
N GLY A 245 3.26 25.27 -15.32
CA GLY A 245 4.40 25.15 -14.41
C GLY A 245 4.51 26.30 -13.40
N PHE A 246 4.10 27.51 -13.77
CA PHE A 246 4.16 28.69 -12.90
C PHE A 246 3.35 28.51 -11.60
N VAL A 247 2.15 27.95 -11.67
CA VAL A 247 1.30 27.71 -10.49
C VAL A 247 1.93 26.68 -9.56
N LEU A 248 2.55 25.66 -10.15
CA LEU A 248 3.23 24.60 -9.43
C LEU A 248 4.48 25.09 -8.70
N ASP A 249 5.26 25.94 -9.36
CA ASP A 249 6.47 26.52 -8.77
C ASP A 249 6.11 27.53 -7.68
N LEU A 250 5.03 28.30 -7.84
CA LEU A 250 4.48 29.15 -6.78
C LEU A 250 4.05 28.32 -5.55
N TRP A 251 3.32 27.23 -5.79
CA TRP A 251 2.83 26.36 -4.73
C TRP A 251 3.98 25.66 -4.00
N LYS A 252 4.99 25.16 -4.74
CA LYS A 252 6.19 24.54 -4.18
C LYS A 252 6.97 25.54 -3.31
N THR A 253 7.19 26.75 -3.82
CA THR A 253 7.88 27.82 -3.07
C THR A 253 7.13 28.21 -1.80
N PHE A 254 5.79 28.22 -1.83
CA PHE A 254 4.97 28.47 -0.64
C PHE A 254 5.09 27.35 0.40
N VAL A 255 5.03 26.09 -0.04
CA VAL A 255 5.19 24.93 0.83
C VAL A 255 6.57 24.90 1.48
N ASP A 256 7.63 25.14 0.70
CA ASP A 256 9.01 25.15 1.20
C ASP A 256 9.22 26.27 2.23
N LYS A 257 8.73 27.48 1.97
CA LYS A 257 8.74 28.59 2.96
C LYS A 257 8.03 28.21 4.27
N ASN A 258 6.89 27.51 4.20
CA ASN A 258 6.18 27.08 5.39
C ASN A 258 6.88 25.94 6.13
N LYS A 259 7.57 25.06 5.41
CA LYS A 259 8.38 23.97 5.99
C LYS A 259 9.59 24.53 6.72
N GLU A 260 10.31 25.47 6.11
CA GLU A 260 11.45 26.18 6.71
C GLU A 260 11.04 26.91 7.99
N LYS A 261 9.91 27.63 7.99
CA LYS A 261 9.37 28.28 9.20
C LYS A 261 9.09 27.27 10.32
N ARG A 262 8.55 26.10 9.99
CA ARG A 262 8.22 25.05 10.98
C ARG A 262 9.48 24.38 11.53
N VAL A 263 10.47 24.11 10.68
CA VAL A 263 11.77 23.55 11.08
C VAL A 263 12.53 24.57 11.95
N GLY A 264 12.57 25.85 11.54
CA GLY A 264 13.15 26.93 12.33
C GLY A 264 12.55 27.00 13.73
N LYS A 265 11.22 26.94 13.86
CA LYS A 265 10.53 26.93 15.17
C LYS A 265 10.89 25.73 16.05
N LEU A 266 11.14 24.56 15.46
CA LEU A 266 11.59 23.37 16.19
C LEU A 266 13.06 23.47 16.62
N LEU A 267 13.94 23.96 15.73
CA LEU A 267 15.35 24.17 16.05
C LEU A 267 15.54 25.25 17.14
N THR A 268 14.77 26.34 17.10
CA THR A 268 14.77 27.36 18.16
C THR A 268 14.31 26.78 19.50
N LYS A 269 13.29 25.89 19.50
CA LYS A 269 12.85 25.21 20.72
C LYS A 269 13.88 24.21 21.27
N LEU A 270 14.62 23.52 20.40
CA LEU A 270 15.69 22.61 20.80
C LEU A 270 16.92 23.36 21.33
N SER A 271 17.23 24.53 20.74
CA SER A 271 18.31 25.42 21.19
C SER A 271 18.00 26.08 22.55
N SER A 272 16.76 26.54 22.73
CA SER A 272 16.30 27.16 23.99
C SER A 272 16.15 26.17 25.15
N GLY A 273 16.26 24.85 24.93
CA GLY A 273 16.14 23.82 25.96
C GLY A 273 17.47 23.40 26.61
N LYS A 274 18.58 24.11 26.36
CA LYS A 274 19.92 23.75 26.85
C LYS A 274 20.62 24.91 27.56
N GLU A 275 19.98 25.51 28.56
CA GLU A 275 20.70 26.21 29.64
C GLU A 275 20.87 25.24 30.81
N PHE A 276 21.97 24.51 30.83
CA PHE A 276 22.44 23.83 32.03
C PHE A 276 23.41 24.80 32.71
N HIS A 277 22.97 25.39 33.83
CA HIS A 277 23.82 26.20 34.70
C HIS A 277 24.96 25.32 35.23
N ASN A 278 26.21 25.65 34.91
CA ASN A 278 27.39 25.14 35.62
C ASN A 278 27.65 26.06 36.82
N PRO A 279 27.61 25.57 38.08
CA PRO A 279 27.96 26.37 39.24
C PRO A 279 29.31 25.89 39.79
N PHE A 280 30.42 26.12 39.09
CA PHE A 280 31.74 26.06 39.72
C PHE A 280 32.85 26.61 38.82
N SER A 281 33.40 27.78 39.16
CA SER A 281 34.84 28.07 39.02
C SER A 281 35.16 29.41 39.66
N THR A 282 35.86 29.34 40.78
CA THR A 282 36.49 30.41 41.55
C THR A 282 37.73 30.97 40.85
N ASP A 283 37.97 32.26 41.10
CA ASP A 283 39.24 33.00 41.24
C ASP A 283 40.41 32.77 40.27
N SER A 284 40.83 33.83 39.56
CA SER A 284 42.08 34.57 39.86
C SER A 284 42.63 35.39 38.69
N GLU A 285 42.96 36.65 39.04
CA GLU A 285 44.15 37.43 38.69
C GLU A 285 44.45 37.95 37.25
N ASN A 286 44.52 39.30 37.21
CA ASN A 286 45.61 40.16 36.70
C ASN A 286 46.06 40.06 35.22
N TYR A 287 45.89 41.14 34.45
CA TYR A 287 46.93 42.18 34.27
C TYR A 287 46.43 43.34 33.39
N ILE A 288 46.97 44.53 33.66
CA ILE A 288 46.64 45.86 33.14
C ILE A 288 47.38 46.14 31.81
N SER A 289 46.76 46.86 30.86
CA SER A 289 47.35 48.07 30.26
C SER A 289 46.46 48.74 29.20
N THR A 290 46.65 50.05 29.12
CA THR A 290 45.73 51.09 28.67
C THR A 290 46.11 51.66 27.30
N TYR A 291 45.14 52.32 26.64
CA TYR A 291 45.24 53.42 25.65
C TYR A 291 45.06 53.13 24.13
N THR A 292 43.97 53.75 23.61
CA THR A 292 43.79 54.50 22.33
C THR A 292 44.05 53.77 21.01
N GLU A 293 43.21 53.78 19.98
CA GLU A 293 42.44 54.88 19.37
C GLU A 293 41.41 54.32 18.35
N ASN A 294 40.34 55.09 18.12
CA ASN A 294 39.56 55.29 16.89
C ASN A 294 38.69 54.17 16.25
N TYR A 295 37.42 54.56 16.09
CA TYR A 295 36.23 53.95 15.50
C TYR A 295 36.34 53.15 14.18
N SER A 296 35.69 51.97 14.20
CA SER A 296 34.87 51.27 13.18
C SER A 296 35.50 50.68 11.91
N PRO A 297 35.25 49.37 11.64
CA PRO A 297 34.14 49.02 10.74
C PRO A 297 33.26 47.85 11.21
N CYS A 298 31.99 47.88 10.80
CA CYS A 298 30.91 46.95 11.20
C CYS A 298 31.04 45.52 10.63
N ALA A 299 30.94 44.56 11.54
CA ALA A 299 30.21 43.28 11.45
C ALA A 299 30.57 42.27 10.33
N GLY A 300 31.66 41.52 10.55
CA GLY A 300 31.81 40.15 10.03
C GLY A 300 31.51 39.13 11.14
N THR A 301 30.55 38.23 10.91
CA THR A 301 30.25 37.12 11.83
C THR A 301 31.23 35.96 11.60
N PRO A 302 31.81 35.35 12.66
CA PRO A 302 32.73 34.22 12.50
C PRO A 302 31.95 32.92 12.21
N ILE A 303 32.28 32.31 11.07
CA ILE A 303 31.81 30.99 10.65
C ILE A 303 32.57 29.94 11.46
N SER A 304 31.92 29.35 12.47
CA SER A 304 32.41 28.11 13.09
C SER A 304 31.99 26.92 12.23
N GLN A 305 32.89 26.41 11.40
CA GLN A 305 32.74 25.12 10.72
C GLN A 305 33.12 23.99 11.68
N ALA A 306 32.15 23.46 12.43
CA ALA A 306 32.29 22.14 13.02
C ALA A 306 32.05 21.09 11.93
N HIS A 307 33.11 20.72 11.21
CA HIS A 307 33.10 19.65 10.22
C HIS A 307 33.10 18.30 10.95
N PHE A 308 31.90 17.76 11.22
CA PHE A 308 31.73 16.43 11.80
C PHE A 308 32.00 15.36 10.73
N TYR A 309 33.20 14.78 10.75
CA TYR A 309 33.56 13.63 9.91
C TYR A 309 33.16 12.34 10.64
N VAL A 310 32.11 11.66 10.16
CA VAL A 310 31.82 10.28 10.56
C VAL A 310 32.57 9.37 9.59
N ASP A 311 33.71 8.86 10.03
CA ASP A 311 34.48 7.86 9.30
C ASP A 311 33.73 6.51 9.37
N TYR A 312 32.94 6.18 8.35
CA TYR A 312 32.40 4.84 8.18
C TYR A 312 33.49 3.95 7.56
N ARG A 313 34.44 3.50 8.37
CA ARG A 313 35.28 2.36 7.99
C ARG A 313 34.45 1.08 8.03
N ILE A 314 34.04 0.63 6.85
CA ILE A 314 33.37 -0.65 6.59
C ILE A 314 34.35 -1.79 6.98
N PRO A 315 33.93 -2.86 7.69
CA PRO A 315 34.84 -3.90 8.20
C PRO A 315 35.56 -4.77 7.15
N ASP A 316 35.33 -4.58 5.85
CA ASP A 316 35.90 -5.42 4.79
C ASP A 316 37.26 -4.93 4.23
N ASP A 317 37.67 -3.69 4.52
CA ASP A 317 38.92 -3.15 3.96
C ASP A 317 40.19 -3.52 4.76
N LEU A 318 40.05 -4.03 5.98
CA LEU A 318 41.19 -4.53 6.77
C LEU A 318 41.79 -5.79 6.15
N GLY A 319 40.98 -6.68 5.57
CA GLY A 319 41.45 -7.90 4.92
C GLY A 319 42.19 -7.65 3.60
N ARG A 320 41.77 -6.63 2.84
CA ARG A 320 42.34 -6.35 1.51
C ARG A 320 43.67 -5.60 1.60
N SER A 321 43.84 -4.72 2.59
CA SER A 321 45.10 -4.00 2.84
C SER A 321 46.20 -4.94 3.37
N GLN A 322 45.88 -5.84 4.32
CA GLN A 322 46.85 -6.83 4.79
C GLN A 322 47.31 -7.79 3.70
N ASN A 323 46.41 -8.22 2.81
CA ASN A 323 46.78 -9.10 1.69
C ASN A 323 47.63 -8.41 0.62
N LYS A 324 47.44 -7.11 0.38
CA LYS A 324 48.29 -6.33 -0.54
C LYS A 324 49.67 -6.06 0.04
N SER A 325 49.75 -5.78 1.35
CA SER A 325 51.03 -5.59 2.05
C SER A 325 51.83 -6.89 2.13
N ARG A 326 51.19 -8.05 2.39
CA ARG A 326 51.88 -9.35 2.33
C ARG A 326 52.38 -9.68 0.92
N LYS A 327 51.59 -9.45 -0.13
CA LYS A 327 52.04 -9.72 -1.52
C LYS A 327 53.25 -8.87 -1.92
N ASN A 328 53.30 -7.61 -1.50
CA ASN A 328 54.46 -6.75 -1.80
C ASN A 328 55.69 -7.11 -0.97
N LEU A 329 55.53 -7.65 0.25
CA LEU A 329 56.65 -8.12 1.06
C LEU A 329 57.29 -9.42 0.51
N PHE A 330 56.49 -10.28 -0.13
CA PHE A 330 56.99 -11.49 -0.79
C PHE A 330 57.60 -11.20 -2.17
N ALA A 331 57.05 -10.25 -2.93
CA ALA A 331 57.60 -9.86 -4.23
C ALA A 331 58.95 -9.12 -4.14
N SER A 332 59.20 -8.40 -3.04
CA SER A 332 60.50 -7.73 -2.82
C SER A 332 61.61 -8.68 -2.34
N LYS A 333 61.27 -9.90 -1.91
CA LYS A 333 62.24 -10.88 -1.41
C LYS A 333 62.75 -11.82 -2.51
N GLU A 334 62.13 -11.80 -3.69
CA GLU A 334 62.47 -12.65 -4.84
C GLU A 334 63.43 -11.95 -5.83
N THR A 335 63.76 -10.67 -5.59
CA THR A 335 64.68 -9.88 -6.43
C THR A 335 66.10 -9.73 -5.86
N ASP A 336 66.38 -10.27 -4.67
CA ASP A 336 67.72 -10.18 -4.03
C ASP A 336 68.53 -11.50 -4.12
N ASP A 337 68.03 -12.53 -4.81
CA ASP A 337 68.73 -13.81 -5.05
C ASP A 337 68.88 -14.08 -6.57
N ILE A 338 69.59 -13.20 -7.29
CA ILE A 338 70.32 -13.51 -8.55
C ILE A 338 71.63 -12.73 -8.59
#